data_AF-A0A497HT72-F1
#
_entry.id   AF-A0A497HT72-F1
#
_cell.length_a   1.000
_cell.length_b   1.000
_cell.length_c   1.000
_cell.angle_alpha   90.00
_cell.angle_beta   90.00
_cell.angle_gamma   90.00
#
_symmetry.space_group_name_H-M   'P 1'
#
loop_
_entity.id
_entity.type
_entity.pdbx_description
1 polymer ?
#
loop_
_entity_poly.entity_id
_entity_poly.type
_entity_poly.pdbx_seq_one_letter_code
_entity_poly.pdbx_strand_id
1 'polypeptide(L)'
;RIGTEVAKRAQAFGMRTIAYDPYLPKEIAERNNIQLLDSLEELLKESDVISVHAALTEETYHMLDYEKLKLMKKGSYIVNCARGGIVDEDALYRLLKEGHLAGAALDVYEREPPGKSPLFELPNISLTPHIGASTKEAQRRAAEIIAEEVVRALKGEEPRFWVNRGG
;
A
#
# COMPACT_ATOMS: atom_id res chain seq x y z
N ARG A 1 -1.31 -10.43 0.76
CA ARG A 1 -0.97 -10.74 2.19
C ARG A 1 -1.18 -9.55 3.12
N ILE A 2 -0.45 -8.44 2.98
CA ILE A 2 -0.59 -7.28 3.90
C ILE A 2 -2.01 -6.71 3.87
N GLY A 3 -2.58 -6.46 2.69
CA GLY A 3 -3.96 -5.97 2.58
C GLY A 3 -5.00 -6.88 3.24
N THR A 4 -4.83 -8.20 3.15
CA THR A 4 -5.69 -9.18 3.86
C THR A 4 -5.62 -9.02 5.38
N GLU A 5 -4.42 -8.82 5.93
CA GLU A 5 -4.23 -8.58 7.37
C GLU A 5 -4.79 -7.22 7.83
N VAL A 6 -4.71 -6.19 6.98
CA VAL A 6 -5.34 -4.89 7.22
C VAL A 6 -6.86 -5.02 7.22
N ALA A 7 -7.44 -5.68 6.22
CA ALA A 7 -8.88 -5.92 6.13
C ALA A 7 -9.40 -6.65 7.39
N LYS A 8 -8.72 -7.71 7.82
CA LYS A 8 -9.07 -8.44 9.06
C LYS A 8 -9.11 -7.53 10.29
N ARG A 9 -8.16 -6.60 10.43
CA ARG A 9 -8.13 -5.64 11.54
C ARG A 9 -9.26 -4.61 11.40
N ALA A 10 -9.47 -4.07 10.20
CA ALA A 10 -10.55 -3.11 9.92
C ALA A 10 -11.94 -3.70 10.23
N GLN A 11 -12.19 -4.95 9.86
CA GLN A 11 -13.43 -5.68 10.18
C GLN A 11 -13.66 -5.80 11.68
N ALA A 12 -12.61 -5.95 12.50
CA ALA A 12 -12.74 -5.99 13.95
C ALA A 12 -13.23 -4.65 14.54
N PHE A 13 -13.05 -3.54 13.81
CA PHE A 13 -13.64 -2.23 14.12
C PHE A 13 -15.03 -2.03 13.51
N GLY A 14 -15.62 -3.06 12.89
CA GLY A 14 -16.94 -3.00 12.27
C GLY A 14 -16.97 -2.39 10.86
N MET A 15 -15.80 -2.22 10.21
CA MET A 15 -15.74 -1.69 8.84
C MET A 15 -16.16 -2.74 7.81
N ARG A 16 -16.89 -2.30 6.77
CA ARG A 16 -17.06 -3.08 5.54
C ARG A 16 -15.76 -3.02 4.74
N THR A 17 -15.23 -4.17 4.34
CA THR A 17 -14.00 -4.26 3.54
C THR A 17 -14.29 -4.66 2.10
N ILE A 18 -13.94 -3.75 1.20
CA ILE A 18 -13.97 -3.92 -0.26
C ILE A 18 -12.53 -3.86 -0.79
N ALA A 19 -12.23 -4.52 -1.89
CA ALA A 19 -10.90 -4.51 -2.50
C ALA A 19 -10.96 -4.61 -4.02
N TYR A 20 -9.93 -4.06 -4.67
CA TYR A 20 -9.61 -4.31 -6.07
C TYR A 20 -8.20 -4.90 -6.14
N ASP A 21 -8.08 -6.09 -6.72
CA ASP A 21 -6.80 -6.74 -6.99
C ASP A 21 -7.01 -7.71 -8.17
N PRO A 22 -6.51 -7.39 -9.38
CA PRO A 22 -6.73 -8.21 -10.57
C PRO A 22 -6.06 -9.59 -10.49
N TYR A 23 -5.19 -9.81 -9.51
CA TYR A 23 -4.45 -11.05 -9.32
C TYR A 23 -4.93 -11.86 -8.11
N LEU A 24 -5.88 -11.36 -7.31
CA LEU A 24 -6.38 -12.05 -6.14
C LEU A 24 -7.49 -13.04 -6.52
N PRO A 25 -7.32 -14.36 -6.25
CA PRO A 25 -8.39 -15.33 -6.42
C PRO A 25 -9.62 -14.99 -5.56
N LYS A 26 -10.81 -15.09 -6.15
CA LYS A 26 -12.07 -14.74 -5.49
C LYS A 26 -12.29 -15.52 -4.20
N GLU A 27 -11.91 -16.79 -4.18
CA GLU A 27 -12.06 -17.67 -3.02
C GLU A 27 -11.21 -17.19 -1.83
N ILE A 28 -10.07 -16.54 -2.08
CA ILE A 28 -9.24 -15.98 -1.01
C ILE A 28 -9.94 -14.75 -0.41
N ALA A 29 -10.53 -13.90 -1.22
CA ALA A 29 -11.27 -12.74 -0.73
C ALA A 29 -12.51 -13.14 0.08
N GLU A 30 -13.30 -14.09 -0.43
CA GLU A 30 -14.50 -14.62 0.23
C GLU A 30 -14.17 -15.23 1.60
N ARG A 31 -13.11 -16.06 1.68
CA ARG A 31 -12.64 -16.64 2.96
C ARG A 31 -12.23 -15.60 3.99
N ASN A 32 -11.89 -14.39 3.57
CA ASN A 32 -11.51 -13.28 4.44
C ASN A 32 -12.62 -12.22 4.58
N ASN A 33 -13.85 -12.50 4.13
CA ASN A 33 -14.98 -11.57 4.13
C ASN A 33 -14.67 -10.23 3.43
N ILE A 34 -13.89 -10.29 2.35
CA ILE A 34 -13.55 -9.15 1.51
C ILE A 34 -14.40 -9.23 0.24
N GLN A 35 -15.16 -8.18 -0.05
CA GLN A 35 -15.86 -8.07 -1.32
C GLN A 35 -14.88 -7.56 -2.38
N LEU A 36 -14.63 -8.37 -3.42
CA LEU A 36 -13.87 -7.92 -4.58
C LEU A 36 -14.76 -7.10 -5.52
N LEU A 37 -14.19 -6.02 -6.02
CA LEU A 37 -14.79 -5.16 -7.02
C LEU A 37 -14.09 -5.36 -8.36
N ASP A 38 -14.83 -5.13 -9.44
CA ASP A 38 -14.35 -5.42 -10.80
C ASP A 38 -13.40 -4.33 -11.32
N SER A 39 -13.40 -3.15 -10.68
CA SER A 39 -12.59 -2.01 -11.10
C SER A 39 -12.06 -1.18 -9.93
N LEU A 40 -10.94 -0.49 -10.17
CA LEU A 40 -10.37 0.45 -9.21
C LEU A 40 -11.31 1.66 -9.01
N GLU A 41 -12.00 2.10 -10.04
CA GLU A 41 -12.91 3.25 -10.02
C GLU A 41 -14.11 3.00 -9.11
N GLU A 42 -14.65 1.78 -9.13
CA GLU A 42 -15.72 1.37 -8.21
C GLU A 42 -15.23 1.39 -6.76
N LEU A 43 -14.02 0.85 -6.50
CA LEU A 43 -13.39 0.89 -5.19
C LEU A 43 -13.23 2.32 -4.68
N LEU A 44 -12.72 3.22 -5.52
CA LEU A 44 -12.49 4.62 -5.15
C LEU A 44 -13.79 5.34 -4.80
N LYS A 45 -14.84 5.16 -5.61
CA LYS A 45 -16.16 5.80 -5.38
C LYS A 45 -16.86 5.28 -4.12
N GLU A 46 -16.69 4.01 -3.78
CA GLU A 46 -17.36 3.40 -2.62
C GLU A 46 -16.64 3.60 -1.29
N SER A 47 -15.33 3.88 -1.32
CA SER A 47 -14.50 3.88 -0.10
C SER A 47 -14.55 5.20 0.66
N ASP A 48 -14.72 5.10 1.98
CA ASP A 48 -14.53 6.22 2.91
C ASP A 48 -13.05 6.34 3.34
N VAL A 49 -12.32 5.22 3.31
CA VAL A 49 -10.88 5.13 3.55
C VAL A 49 -10.26 4.17 2.54
N ILE A 50 -9.22 4.59 1.83
CA ILE A 50 -8.41 3.76 0.93
C ILE A 50 -7.08 3.44 1.62
N SER A 51 -6.65 2.17 1.56
CA SER A 51 -5.32 1.74 2.00
C SER A 51 -4.63 0.97 0.87
N VAL A 52 -3.47 1.45 0.43
CA VAL A 52 -2.73 0.92 -0.71
C VAL A 52 -1.80 -0.21 -0.26
N HIS A 53 -1.89 -1.37 -0.94
CA HIS A 53 -1.10 -2.57 -0.64
C HIS A 53 -0.56 -3.29 -1.90
N ALA A 54 -0.55 -2.61 -3.04
CA ALA A 54 0.00 -3.12 -4.30
C ALA A 54 1.53 -3.00 -4.35
N ALA A 55 2.17 -3.79 -5.20
CA ALA A 55 3.57 -3.58 -5.57
C ALA A 55 3.69 -2.37 -6.51
N LEU A 56 4.86 -1.72 -6.54
CA LEU A 56 5.18 -0.73 -7.57
C LEU A 56 5.68 -1.45 -8.83
N THR A 57 4.99 -1.24 -9.93
CA THR A 57 5.31 -1.71 -11.29
C THR A 57 5.08 -0.56 -12.26
N GLU A 58 5.33 -0.76 -13.56
CA GLU A 58 5.03 0.26 -14.57
C GLU A 58 3.52 0.57 -14.62
N GLU A 59 2.67 -0.45 -14.40
CA GLU A 59 1.21 -0.30 -14.40
C GLU A 59 0.68 0.37 -13.13
N THR A 60 1.36 0.24 -12.00
CA THR A 60 0.91 0.84 -10.73
C THR A 60 1.57 2.18 -10.43
N TYR A 61 2.56 2.60 -11.21
CA TYR A 61 3.15 3.94 -11.12
C TYR A 61 2.10 5.00 -11.45
N HIS A 62 1.87 5.91 -10.51
CA HIS A 62 0.84 6.95 -10.55
C HIS A 62 -0.57 6.41 -10.87
N MET A 63 -0.84 5.16 -10.49
CA MET A 63 -2.18 4.57 -10.60
C MET A 63 -3.24 5.37 -9.84
N LEU A 64 -2.83 6.07 -8.79
CA LEU A 64 -3.65 7.04 -8.06
C LEU A 64 -3.17 8.46 -8.37
N ASP A 65 -3.42 8.89 -9.59
CA ASP A 65 -3.26 10.27 -10.08
C ASP A 65 -4.39 11.20 -9.58
N TYR A 66 -4.36 12.47 -10.01
CA TYR A 66 -5.37 13.45 -9.64
C TYR A 66 -6.79 13.04 -10.03
N GLU A 67 -7.00 12.53 -11.24
CA GLU A 67 -8.34 12.17 -11.73
C GLU A 67 -8.90 10.97 -10.96
N LYS A 68 -8.08 9.95 -10.70
CA LYS A 68 -8.45 8.78 -9.90
C LYS A 68 -8.73 9.18 -8.45
N LEU A 69 -7.84 9.94 -7.82
CA LEU A 69 -8.04 10.40 -6.45
C LEU A 69 -9.29 11.27 -6.32
N LYS A 70 -9.67 12.05 -7.35
CA LYS A 70 -10.91 12.85 -7.36
C LYS A 70 -12.19 11.99 -7.40
N LEU A 71 -12.11 10.72 -7.82
CA LEU A 71 -13.24 9.79 -7.76
C LEU A 71 -13.57 9.38 -6.33
N MET A 72 -12.63 9.54 -5.39
CA MET A 72 -12.89 9.26 -3.99
C MET A 72 -13.99 10.19 -3.45
N LYS A 73 -14.68 9.72 -2.41
CA LYS A 73 -15.70 10.54 -1.75
C LYS A 73 -15.06 11.80 -1.16
N LYS A 74 -15.77 12.93 -1.24
CA LYS A 74 -15.35 14.14 -0.52
C LYS A 74 -15.31 13.86 0.98
N GLY A 75 -14.20 14.19 1.63
CA GLY A 75 -13.96 13.94 3.06
C GLY A 75 -13.43 12.54 3.38
N SER A 76 -13.04 11.76 2.37
CA SER A 76 -12.40 10.45 2.55
C SER A 76 -10.92 10.57 2.93
N TYR A 77 -10.33 9.44 3.33
CA TYR A 77 -8.92 9.33 3.70
C TYR A 77 -8.16 8.36 2.80
N ILE A 78 -6.86 8.59 2.62
CA ILE A 78 -5.97 7.67 1.92
C ILE A 78 -4.73 7.34 2.75
N VAL A 79 -4.33 6.07 2.76
CA VAL A 79 -3.14 5.57 3.44
C VAL A 79 -2.25 4.84 2.43
N ASN A 80 -0.97 5.19 2.38
CA ASN A 80 0.02 4.47 1.58
C ASN A 80 1.24 4.12 2.43
N CYS A 81 1.36 2.83 2.76
CA CYS A 81 2.54 2.24 3.38
C CYS A 81 3.14 1.13 2.50
N ALA A 82 2.80 1.12 1.19
CA ALA A 82 3.24 0.10 0.26
C ALA A 82 4.54 0.53 -0.43
N ARG A 83 4.44 1.44 -1.41
CA ARG A 83 5.57 2.04 -2.12
C ARG A 83 5.23 3.47 -2.51
N GLY A 84 6.23 4.35 -2.48
CA GLY A 84 6.14 5.65 -3.12
C GLY A 84 5.94 5.49 -4.63
N GLY A 85 5.36 6.50 -5.27
CA GLY A 85 5.08 6.47 -6.71
C GLY A 85 3.82 5.73 -7.12
N ILE A 86 3.13 5.01 -6.22
CA ILE A 86 1.78 4.50 -6.54
C ILE A 86 0.74 5.63 -6.50
N VAL A 87 0.89 6.51 -5.51
CA VAL A 87 0.11 7.74 -5.37
C VAL A 87 0.97 8.88 -5.89
N ASP A 88 0.43 9.68 -6.81
CA ASP A 88 1.05 10.92 -7.27
C ASP A 88 1.03 11.94 -6.11
N GLU A 89 2.21 12.29 -5.59
CA GLU A 89 2.36 13.18 -4.44
C GLU A 89 1.86 14.61 -4.70
N ASP A 90 2.01 15.12 -5.93
CA ASP A 90 1.55 16.45 -6.33
C ASP A 90 0.02 16.48 -6.43
N ALA A 91 -0.57 15.42 -7.00
CA ALA A 91 -2.02 15.25 -7.03
C ALA A 91 -2.61 15.16 -5.60
N LEU A 92 -1.97 14.39 -4.73
CA LEU A 92 -2.38 14.24 -3.34
C LEU A 92 -2.32 15.59 -2.60
N TYR A 93 -1.23 16.34 -2.75
CA TYR A 93 -1.09 17.68 -2.16
C TYR A 93 -2.23 18.60 -2.56
N ARG A 94 -2.56 18.65 -3.85
CA ARG A 94 -3.66 19.49 -4.36
C ARG A 94 -4.99 19.12 -3.73
N LEU A 95 -5.33 17.84 -3.69
CA LEU A 95 -6.63 17.37 -3.18
C LEU A 95 -6.78 17.52 -1.67
N LEU A 96 -5.70 17.40 -0.91
CA LEU A 96 -5.68 17.71 0.52
C LEU A 96 -5.84 19.21 0.77
N LYS A 97 -5.13 20.05 0.00
CA LYS A 97 -5.21 21.52 0.11
C LYS A 97 -6.58 22.07 -0.28
N GLU A 98 -7.21 21.49 -1.30
CA GLU A 98 -8.58 21.81 -1.71
C GLU A 98 -9.65 21.31 -0.72
N GLY A 99 -9.28 20.49 0.27
CA GLY A 99 -10.21 19.87 1.22
C GLY A 99 -11.14 18.84 0.56
N HIS A 100 -10.74 18.27 -0.58
CA HIS A 100 -11.46 17.16 -1.18
C HIS A 100 -11.22 15.89 -0.37
N LEU A 101 -9.97 15.61 0.00
CA LEU A 101 -9.62 14.56 0.96
C LEU A 101 -9.56 15.18 2.37
N ALA A 102 -10.16 14.49 3.35
CA ALA A 102 -10.11 14.94 4.73
C ALA A 102 -8.70 14.77 5.33
N GLY A 103 -7.97 13.74 4.89
CA GLY A 103 -6.57 13.59 5.25
C GLY A 103 -5.89 12.41 4.55
N ALA A 104 -4.57 12.32 4.75
CA ALA A 104 -3.76 11.22 4.25
C ALA A 104 -2.75 10.72 5.28
N ALA A 105 -2.22 9.51 5.09
CA ALA A 105 -1.07 9.01 5.83
C ALA A 105 -0.08 8.30 4.89
N LEU A 106 1.18 8.73 4.89
CA LEU A 106 2.24 8.14 4.06
C LEU A 106 3.41 7.67 4.93
N ASP A 107 3.86 6.44 4.70
CA ASP A 107 5.15 5.95 5.22
C ASP A 107 6.23 5.89 4.13
N VAL A 108 5.86 6.05 2.87
CA VAL A 108 6.72 5.84 1.70
C VAL A 108 6.61 7.02 0.74
N TYR A 109 7.69 7.34 0.03
CA TYR A 109 7.80 8.53 -0.82
C TYR A 109 8.32 8.18 -2.21
N GLU A 110 7.93 8.94 -3.24
CA GLU A 110 8.40 8.77 -4.62
C GLU A 110 9.93 8.79 -4.72
N ARG A 111 10.53 9.70 -3.95
CA ARG A 111 11.97 9.77 -3.77
C ARG A 111 12.30 9.57 -2.30
N GLU A 112 13.15 8.59 -2.02
CA GLU A 112 13.67 8.32 -0.69
C GLU A 112 15.20 8.46 -0.65
N PRO A 113 15.76 9.20 0.34
CA PRO A 113 15.07 9.98 1.36
C PRO A 113 14.32 11.19 0.77
N PRO A 114 13.16 11.57 1.34
CA PRO A 114 12.36 12.64 0.78
C PRO A 114 13.11 13.96 0.96
N GLY A 115 13.16 14.74 -0.12
CA GLY A 115 13.77 16.06 -0.12
C GLY A 115 12.86 17.10 0.53
N LYS A 116 12.66 18.22 -0.16
CA LYS A 116 11.58 19.16 0.20
C LYS A 116 10.30 18.67 -0.46
N SER A 117 9.21 18.57 0.31
CA SER A 117 7.88 18.25 -0.21
C SER A 117 6.85 19.21 0.39
N PRO A 118 5.94 19.79 -0.41
CA PRO A 118 4.87 20.65 0.10
C PRO A 118 3.87 19.87 0.96
N LEU A 119 3.84 18.54 0.86
CA LEU A 119 3.04 17.68 1.75
C LEU A 119 3.41 17.90 3.22
N PHE A 120 4.66 18.25 3.54
CA PHE A 120 5.13 18.40 4.92
C PHE A 120 4.53 19.60 5.65
N GLU A 121 3.93 20.54 4.90
CA GLU A 121 3.32 21.75 5.43
C GLU A 121 1.82 21.57 5.71
N LEU A 122 1.21 20.48 5.25
CA LEU A 122 -0.21 20.25 5.38
C LEU A 122 -0.57 19.75 6.79
N PRO A 123 -1.59 20.33 7.45
CA PRO A 123 -2.00 19.90 8.80
C PRO A 123 -2.82 18.61 8.80
N ASN A 124 -3.33 18.18 7.64
CA ASN A 124 -4.21 17.03 7.46
C ASN A 124 -3.48 15.82 6.83
N ILE A 125 -2.18 15.68 7.07
CA ILE A 125 -1.40 14.52 6.67
C ILE A 125 -0.53 14.00 7.82
N SER A 126 -0.42 12.68 7.92
CA SER A 126 0.50 12.00 8.83
C SER A 126 1.62 11.35 8.04
N LEU A 127 2.87 11.56 8.46
CA LEU A 127 4.04 11.17 7.68
C LEU A 127 5.06 10.44 8.55
N THR A 128 5.58 9.32 8.06
CA THR A 128 6.66 8.57 8.71
C THR A 128 7.75 8.18 7.70
N PRO A 129 9.02 8.04 8.12
CA PRO A 129 10.15 7.88 7.19
C PRO A 129 10.45 6.40 6.87
N HIS A 130 9.53 5.71 6.20
CA HIS A 130 9.65 4.31 5.77
C HIS A 130 10.02 3.35 6.90
N ILE A 131 9.20 3.36 7.95
CA ILE A 131 9.41 2.58 9.17
C ILE A 131 8.39 1.47 9.39
N GLY A 132 7.52 1.19 8.41
CA GLY A 132 6.48 0.15 8.51
C GLY A 132 7.02 -1.26 8.81
N ALA A 133 8.27 -1.55 8.42
CA ALA A 133 8.97 -2.80 8.73
C ALA A 133 10.10 -2.65 9.78
N SER A 134 10.28 -1.47 10.36
CA SER A 134 11.36 -1.14 11.28
C SER A 134 11.04 -1.53 12.73
N THR A 135 10.57 -2.78 12.92
CA THR A 135 10.28 -3.37 14.23
C THR A 135 11.33 -4.43 14.59
N LYS A 136 11.59 -4.64 15.89
CA LYS A 136 12.58 -5.64 16.34
C LYS A 136 12.26 -7.03 15.81
N GLU A 137 10.98 -7.39 15.81
CA GLU A 137 10.49 -8.69 15.38
C GLU A 137 10.66 -8.88 13.87
N ALA A 138 10.34 -7.86 13.07
CA ALA A 138 10.49 -7.91 11.62
C ALA A 138 11.95 -7.97 11.20
N GLN A 139 12.81 -7.12 11.80
CA GLN A 139 14.24 -7.10 11.51
C GLN A 139 14.92 -8.42 11.89
N ARG A 140 14.60 -8.99 13.06
CA ARG A 140 15.11 -10.31 13.47
C ARG A 140 14.69 -11.39 12.46
N ARG A 141 13.40 -11.43 12.09
CA ARG A 141 12.89 -12.43 11.16
C ARG A 141 13.51 -12.30 9.76
N ALA A 142 13.70 -11.07 9.28
CA ALA A 142 14.37 -10.83 8.00
C ALA A 142 15.82 -11.32 8.03
N ALA A 143 16.57 -11.01 9.09
CA ALA A 143 17.93 -11.48 9.28
C ALA A 143 18.04 -13.02 9.31
N GLU A 144 17.13 -13.69 10.03
CA GLU A 144 17.04 -15.15 10.06
C GLU A 144 16.78 -15.74 8.68
N ILE A 145 15.80 -15.23 7.94
CA ILE A 145 15.46 -15.70 6.59
C ILE A 145 16.66 -15.53 5.64
N ILE A 146 17.32 -14.36 5.68
CA ILE A 146 18.48 -14.08 4.82
C ILE A 146 19.62 -15.04 5.14
N ALA A 147 19.94 -15.25 6.42
CA ALA A 147 20.99 -16.16 6.83
C ALA A 147 20.70 -17.60 6.37
N GLU A 148 19.46 -18.07 6.51
CA GLU A 148 19.04 -19.38 6.02
C GLU A 148 19.17 -19.50 4.49
N GLU A 149 18.73 -18.49 3.73
CA GLU A 149 18.84 -18.51 2.26
C GLU A 149 20.29 -18.48 1.78
N VAL A 150 21.18 -17.74 2.45
CA VAL A 150 22.61 -17.74 2.13
C VAL A 150 23.22 -19.12 2.35
N VAL A 151 22.94 -19.75 3.50
CA VAL A 151 23.44 -21.11 3.80
C VAL A 151 22.89 -22.12 2.78
N ARG A 152 21.61 -22.02 2.43
CA ARG A 152 20.94 -22.84 1.40
C ARG A 152 21.65 -22.71 0.04
N ALA A 153 21.88 -21.49 -0.43
CA ALA A 153 22.58 -21.23 -1.68
C ALA A 153 24.02 -21.77 -1.67
N LEU A 154 24.77 -21.58 -0.58
CA LEU A 154 26.14 -22.08 -0.43
C LEU A 154 26.23 -23.62 -0.40
N LYS A 155 25.15 -24.30 -0.04
CA LYS A 155 25.03 -25.76 -0.12
C LYS A 155 24.60 -26.28 -1.49
N GLY A 156 24.35 -25.39 -2.45
CA GLY A 156 23.83 -25.75 -3.78
C GLY A 156 22.35 -26.14 -3.77
N GLU A 157 21.59 -25.77 -2.73
CA GLU A 157 20.15 -25.98 -2.67
C GLU A 157 19.41 -24.83 -3.38
N GLU A 158 18.25 -25.11 -3.98
CA GLU A 158 17.41 -24.11 -4.65
C GLU A 158 16.86 -23.07 -3.63
N PRO A 159 16.99 -21.76 -3.91
CA PRO A 159 16.36 -20.68 -3.15
C PRO A 159 14.84 -20.85 -2.99
N ARG A 160 14.31 -20.47 -1.81
CA ARG A 160 12.86 -20.49 -1.54
C ARG A 160 12.13 -19.28 -2.10
N PHE A 161 12.81 -18.13 -2.21
CA PHE A 161 12.19 -16.84 -2.51
C PHE A 161 12.80 -16.21 -3.77
N TRP A 162 12.54 -16.82 -4.93
CA TRP A 162 13.00 -16.32 -6.21
C TRP A 162 12.41 -14.95 -6.55
N VAL A 163 13.27 -14.03 -6.99
CA VAL A 163 12.88 -12.74 -7.57
C VAL A 163 13.39 -12.57 -9.01
N ASN A 164 14.29 -13.45 -9.46
CA ASN A 164 14.98 -13.36 -10.75
C ASN A 164 15.45 -14.74 -11.25
N ARG A 165 14.62 -15.78 -11.14
CA ARG A 165 14.98 -17.14 -11.56
C ARG A 165 15.32 -17.15 -13.06
N GLY A 166 16.60 -17.33 -13.38
CA GLY A 166 17.06 -17.51 -14.76
C GLY A 166 16.48 -18.81 -15.31
N GLY A 167 15.89 -18.75 -16.51
CA GLY A 167 15.45 -19.92 -17.27
C GLY A 167 16.63 -20.65 -17.92
#